data_AF-A0A835X054-F1
#
_entry.id   AF-A0A835X054-F1
#
_cell.length_a   1.000
_cell.length_b   1.000
_cell.length_c   1.000
_cell.angle_alpha   90.00
_cell.angle_beta   90.00
_cell.angle_gamma   90.00
#
_symmetry.space_group_name_H-M   'P 1'
#
loop_
_entity.id
_entity.type
_entity.pdbx_description
1 polymer ?
#
loop_
_entity_poly.entity_id
_entity_poly.type
_entity_poly.pdbx_seq_one_letter_code
_entity_poly.pdbx_strand_id
1 'polypeptide(L)'
;MAVAELVKGSVVLPRTESPNAISRLAEFEWFHKIETENETITPEIDDLLLRIQKTYQSIDEVIKGLKIPPRVGIMEILFKGTMIKKKKYELNEIENMINDLEKKTPDVISKASKILEENAETIRSLETYTALKETLQIISKLSIDLSNFGLMRYFYTNLFVINSSDYGEIARSLEGIPIYKYDLESKDKSAIIIICDATDSDKVLKIMRALNTNPFTIPQGFPQIPNEAFSLAETKIKELKSKQKSISKELAKITKKIRGDVLAIHETAFVAKDVLETLRKPGGTKRFAVIQGYIPK
;
A
#
# COMPACT_ATOMS: atom_id res chain seq x y z
N MET A 1 30.06 -14.18 -33.00
CA MET A 1 29.98 -14.32 -31.53
C MET A 1 31.13 -15.21 -31.09
N ALA A 2 32.14 -14.66 -30.43
CA ALA A 2 33.19 -15.47 -29.82
C ALA A 2 32.67 -15.99 -28.48
N VAL A 3 32.60 -17.31 -28.31
CA VAL A 3 32.27 -17.93 -27.03
C VAL A 3 33.56 -17.99 -26.21
N ALA A 4 33.59 -17.34 -25.05
CA ALA A 4 34.75 -17.39 -24.16
C ALA A 4 34.85 -18.77 -23.50
N GLU A 5 36.05 -19.36 -23.45
CA GLU A 5 36.30 -20.56 -22.64
C GLU A 5 36.15 -20.20 -21.16
N LEU A 6 35.40 -21.01 -20.39
CA LEU A 6 35.19 -20.82 -18.95
C LEU A 6 35.95 -21.91 -18.18
N VAL A 7 36.65 -21.52 -17.12
CA VAL A 7 37.32 -22.42 -16.18
C VAL A 7 36.49 -22.57 -14.92
N LYS A 8 36.25 -23.80 -14.47
CA LYS A 8 35.62 -24.08 -13.19
C LYS A 8 36.66 -23.96 -12.06
N GLY A 9 36.50 -22.95 -11.21
CA GLY A 9 37.25 -22.78 -9.97
C GLY A 9 36.51 -23.38 -8.78
N SER A 10 37.24 -23.89 -7.79
CA SER A 10 36.68 -24.31 -6.50
C SER A 10 37.59 -23.85 -5.38
N VAL A 11 37.04 -23.11 -4.42
CA VAL A 11 37.74 -22.62 -3.23
C VAL A 11 37.17 -23.35 -2.02
N VAL A 12 38.04 -23.99 -1.23
CA VAL A 12 37.68 -24.67 0.01
C VAL A 12 38.35 -23.92 1.15
N LEU A 13 37.58 -23.47 2.12
CA LEU A 13 38.07 -22.60 3.20
C LEU A 13 37.26 -22.80 4.49
N PRO A 14 37.80 -22.42 5.66
CA PRO A 14 37.07 -22.47 6.92
C PRO A 14 35.80 -21.62 6.84
N ARG A 15 34.69 -22.09 7.42
CA ARG A 15 33.39 -21.38 7.31
C ARG A 15 33.40 -19.97 7.91
N THR A 16 34.31 -19.72 8.87
CA THR A 16 34.56 -18.39 9.45
C THR A 16 35.13 -17.39 8.45
N GLU A 17 35.85 -17.85 7.43
CA GLU A 17 36.50 -17.00 6.41
C GLU A 17 35.66 -16.88 5.13
N SER A 18 34.51 -17.57 5.05
CA SER A 18 33.66 -17.55 3.84
C SER A 18 33.09 -16.18 3.47
N PRO A 19 32.70 -15.32 4.43
CA PRO A 19 32.24 -13.97 4.09
C PRO A 19 33.33 -13.17 3.38
N ASN A 20 34.57 -13.22 3.87
CA ASN A 20 35.71 -12.49 3.29
C ASN A 20 36.12 -13.01 1.91
N ALA A 21 36.10 -14.34 1.71
CA ALA A 21 36.43 -14.93 0.42
C ALA A 21 35.41 -14.57 -0.67
N ILE A 22 34.11 -14.60 -0.34
CA ILE A 22 33.03 -14.29 -1.29
C ILE A 22 32.99 -12.81 -1.61
N SER A 23 33.21 -11.98 -0.60
CA SER A 23 33.47 -10.56 -0.73
C SER A 23 34.54 -10.31 -1.81
N ARG A 24 35.75 -10.83 -1.64
CA ARG A 24 36.83 -10.71 -2.66
C ARG A 24 36.42 -11.24 -4.03
N LEU A 25 35.70 -12.35 -4.10
CA LEU A 25 35.22 -12.92 -5.37
C LEU A 25 34.19 -12.02 -6.08
N ALA A 26 33.34 -11.31 -5.34
CA ALA A 26 32.39 -10.34 -5.90
C ALA A 26 33.12 -9.10 -6.45
N GLU A 27 34.25 -8.72 -5.84
CA GLU A 27 35.15 -7.65 -6.27
C GLU A 27 35.69 -7.87 -7.69
N PHE A 28 35.84 -9.13 -8.12
CA PHE A 28 36.39 -9.50 -9.42
C PHE A 28 35.38 -9.42 -10.58
N GLU A 29 34.08 -9.20 -10.34
CA GLU A 29 32.95 -9.12 -11.32
C GLU A 29 32.80 -10.30 -12.31
N TRP A 30 33.78 -11.20 -12.42
CA TRP A 30 33.89 -12.28 -13.41
C TRP A 30 33.62 -13.67 -12.84
N PHE A 31 33.38 -13.78 -11.53
CA PHE A 31 33.11 -15.04 -10.87
C PHE A 31 31.62 -15.35 -10.88
N HIS A 32 31.22 -16.37 -11.65
CA HIS A 32 29.84 -16.85 -11.68
C HIS A 32 29.69 -18.09 -10.80
N LYS A 33 29.13 -17.92 -9.60
CA LYS A 33 28.95 -19.01 -8.63
C LYS A 33 28.00 -20.09 -9.18
N ILE A 34 28.32 -21.35 -8.89
CA ILE A 34 27.42 -22.50 -9.05
C ILE A 34 26.62 -22.65 -7.76
N GLU A 35 25.29 -22.59 -7.85
CA GLU A 35 24.40 -22.86 -6.73
C GLU A 35 24.58 -24.32 -6.29
N THR A 36 24.90 -24.51 -5.01
CA THR A 36 25.03 -25.83 -4.41
C THR A 36 23.88 -26.02 -3.43
N GLU A 37 23.09 -27.07 -3.60
CA GLU A 37 22.02 -27.41 -2.67
C GLU A 37 22.60 -27.97 -1.38
N ASN A 38 22.73 -27.11 -0.37
CA ASN A 38 23.22 -27.48 0.96
C ASN A 38 22.19 -27.08 2.02
N GLU A 39 21.90 -28.00 2.95
CA GLU A 39 20.93 -27.79 4.04
C GLU A 39 21.49 -26.97 5.21
N THR A 40 22.82 -26.85 5.32
CA THR A 40 23.44 -26.17 6.47
C THR A 40 23.41 -24.65 6.30
N ILE A 41 22.60 -23.97 7.10
CA ILE A 41 22.45 -22.52 7.14
C ILE A 41 23.47 -21.91 8.11
N THR A 42 23.94 -20.69 7.84
CA THR A 42 24.77 -19.90 8.76
C THR A 42 23.89 -18.87 9.48
N PRO A 43 23.57 -19.03 10.79
CA PRO A 43 22.60 -18.18 11.50
C PRO A 43 22.93 -16.68 11.51
N GLU A 44 24.20 -16.32 11.64
CA GLU A 44 24.68 -14.92 11.61
C GLU A 44 24.34 -14.22 10.29
N ILE A 45 24.32 -14.97 9.18
CA ILE A 45 24.00 -14.47 7.84
C ILE A 45 22.48 -14.31 7.68
N ASP A 46 21.69 -15.20 8.29
CA ASP A 46 20.23 -15.12 8.28
C ASP A 46 19.71 -13.88 9.03
N ASP A 47 20.32 -13.52 10.17
CA ASP A 47 19.96 -12.30 10.92
C ASP A 47 20.29 -11.02 10.13
N LEU A 48 21.48 -10.98 9.51
CA LEU A 48 21.87 -9.87 8.62
C LEU A 48 20.98 -9.78 7.38
N LEU A 49 20.60 -10.93 6.80
CA LEU A 49 19.69 -11.03 5.66
C LEU A 49 18.29 -10.51 6.02
N LEU A 50 17.77 -10.86 7.20
CA LEU A 50 16.49 -10.36 7.65
C LEU A 50 16.51 -8.83 7.82
N ARG A 51 17.59 -8.27 8.37
CA ARG A 51 17.77 -6.83 8.56
C ARG A 51 17.86 -6.08 7.24
N ILE A 52 18.67 -6.55 6.30
CA ILE A 52 18.77 -5.92 4.97
C ILE A 52 17.47 -6.07 4.18
N GLN A 53 16.77 -7.20 4.32
CA GLN A 53 15.51 -7.43 3.62
C GLN A 53 14.42 -6.46 4.09
N LYS A 54 14.30 -6.23 5.41
CA LYS A 54 13.39 -5.22 5.96
C LYS A 54 13.72 -3.83 5.42
N THR A 55 15.00 -3.45 5.46
CA THR A 55 15.49 -2.16 4.97
C THR A 55 15.19 -1.99 3.47
N TYR A 56 15.47 -3.01 2.67
CA TYR A 56 15.19 -3.05 1.24
C TYR A 56 13.69 -2.91 0.94
N GLN A 57 12.83 -3.62 1.66
CA GLN A 57 11.37 -3.53 1.51
C GLN A 57 10.87 -2.11 1.79
N SER A 58 11.32 -1.47 2.88
CA SER A 58 10.95 -0.09 3.20
C SER A 58 11.38 0.90 2.11
N ILE A 59 12.57 0.71 1.53
CA ILE A 59 13.06 1.55 0.42
C ILE A 59 12.21 1.32 -0.85
N ASP A 60 11.94 0.06 -1.18
CA ASP A 60 11.19 -0.34 -2.38
C ASP A 60 9.73 0.14 -2.33
N GLU A 61 9.08 0.07 -1.16
CA GLU A 61 7.74 0.63 -0.94
C GLU A 61 7.70 2.14 -1.23
N VAL A 62 8.71 2.89 -0.78
CA VAL A 62 8.79 4.32 -1.04
C VAL A 62 9.12 4.61 -2.51
N ILE A 63 9.99 3.84 -3.16
CA ILE A 63 10.27 3.99 -4.60
C ILE A 63 9.02 3.75 -5.43
N LYS A 64 8.27 2.70 -5.14
CA LYS A 64 6.98 2.38 -5.78
C LYS A 64 5.94 3.45 -5.51
N GLY A 65 5.82 3.92 -4.27
CA GLY A 65 4.90 4.99 -3.86
C GLY A 65 5.21 6.32 -4.56
N LEU A 66 6.49 6.67 -4.69
CA LEU A 66 6.94 7.87 -5.41
C LEU A 66 6.94 7.69 -6.95
N LYS A 67 6.65 6.50 -7.46
CA LYS A 67 6.70 6.14 -8.89
C LYS A 67 8.04 6.48 -9.53
N ILE A 68 9.14 6.29 -8.79
CA ILE A 68 10.49 6.50 -9.34
C ILE A 68 10.83 5.28 -10.20
N PRO A 69 11.23 5.46 -11.47
CA PRO A 69 11.67 4.33 -12.29
C PRO A 69 12.95 3.73 -11.69
N PRO A 70 13.01 2.39 -11.50
CA PRO A 70 14.11 1.71 -10.80
C PRO A 70 15.42 1.72 -11.59
N ARG A 71 15.37 2.06 -12.89
CA ARG A 71 16.55 2.25 -13.73
C ARG A 71 16.47 3.62 -14.38
N VAL A 72 17.55 4.39 -14.27
CA VAL A 72 17.77 5.52 -15.20
C VAL A 72 17.94 4.93 -16.59
N GLY A 73 17.07 5.31 -17.53
CA GLY A 73 17.20 4.87 -18.91
C GLY A 73 18.53 5.36 -19.49
N ILE A 74 19.12 4.61 -20.43
CA ILE A 74 20.37 4.96 -21.13
C ILE A 74 20.29 6.39 -21.69
N MET A 75 19.10 6.77 -22.16
CA MET A 75 18.79 8.11 -22.65
C MET A 75 18.88 9.19 -21.54
N GLU A 76 18.45 8.90 -20.32
CA GLU A 76 18.52 9.86 -19.21
C GLU A 76 19.96 10.12 -18.76
N ILE A 77 20.81 9.09 -18.79
CA ILE A 77 22.25 9.19 -18.52
C ILE A 77 22.95 10.04 -19.59
N LEU A 78 22.66 9.77 -20.88
CA LEU A 78 23.26 10.46 -22.01
C LEU A 78 22.79 11.92 -22.16
N PHE A 79 21.51 12.22 -21.91
CA PHE A 79 20.95 13.55 -22.12
C PHE A 79 21.00 14.48 -20.90
N LYS A 80 21.01 13.95 -19.66
CA LYS A 80 21.01 14.78 -18.43
C LYS A 80 22.33 14.78 -17.68
N GLY A 81 23.32 13.98 -18.11
CA GLY A 81 24.66 13.95 -17.49
C GLY A 81 24.65 13.53 -16.02
N THR A 82 23.66 12.73 -15.58
CA THR A 82 23.60 12.22 -14.22
C THR A 82 24.75 11.25 -13.97
N MET A 83 25.83 11.77 -13.41
CA MET A 83 27.02 11.02 -13.06
C MET A 83 26.76 10.27 -11.74
N ILE A 84 26.38 8.99 -11.84
CA ILE A 84 26.26 8.12 -10.67
C ILE A 84 27.69 7.88 -10.16
N LYS A 85 28.04 8.52 -9.05
CA LYS A 85 29.34 8.30 -8.41
C LYS A 85 29.38 6.89 -7.84
N LYS A 86 30.08 5.97 -8.52
CA LYS A 86 30.42 4.65 -7.97
C LYS A 86 31.18 4.85 -6.66
N LYS A 87 30.58 4.48 -5.52
CA LYS A 87 31.32 4.38 -4.25
C LYS A 87 31.99 3.00 -4.22
N LYS A 88 33.32 2.99 -4.13
CA LYS A 88 34.07 1.76 -3.86
C LYS A 88 33.81 1.39 -2.39
N TYR A 89 33.22 0.21 -2.17
CA TYR A 89 33.06 -0.35 -0.83
C TYR A 89 34.13 -1.42 -0.66
N GLU A 90 35.09 -1.18 0.24
CA GLU A 90 35.98 -2.23 0.73
C GLU A 90 35.19 -3.10 1.71
N LEU A 91 34.41 -4.01 1.12
CA LEU A 91 34.20 -5.43 1.40
C LEU A 91 34.70 -6.13 2.69
N ASN A 92 35.29 -5.44 3.66
CA ASN A 92 35.68 -6.02 4.94
C ASN A 92 34.52 -6.18 5.92
N GLU A 93 33.41 -5.43 5.81
CA GLU A 93 32.31 -5.55 6.79
C GLU A 93 30.95 -5.30 6.11
N ILE A 94 30.36 -6.33 5.52
CA ILE A 94 28.94 -6.31 5.05
C ILE A 94 28.02 -5.81 6.18
N GLU A 95 28.37 -6.15 7.43
CA GLU A 95 27.74 -5.64 8.63
C GLU A 95 27.83 -4.11 8.76
N ASN A 96 28.98 -3.49 8.46
CA ASN A 96 29.10 -2.03 8.43
C ASN A 96 28.27 -1.41 7.31
N MET A 97 28.19 -2.06 6.15
CA MET A 97 27.34 -1.60 5.05
C MET A 97 25.86 -1.61 5.46
N ILE A 98 25.41 -2.66 6.16
CA ILE A 98 24.04 -2.77 6.69
C ILE A 98 23.80 -1.71 7.77
N ASN A 99 24.73 -1.53 8.71
CA ASN A 99 24.63 -0.53 9.78
C ASN A 99 24.58 0.91 9.20
N ASP A 100 25.35 1.19 8.15
CA ASP A 100 25.32 2.46 7.43
C ASP A 100 23.99 2.68 6.70
N LEU A 101 23.45 1.62 6.08
CA LEU A 101 22.15 1.67 5.42
C LEU A 101 21.03 1.88 6.44
N GLU A 102 21.04 1.19 7.57
CA GLU A 102 20.06 1.37 8.63
C GLU A 102 20.10 2.78 9.24
N LYS A 103 21.26 3.43 9.29
CA LYS A 103 21.38 4.82 9.75
C LYS A 103 20.93 5.83 8.71
N LYS A 104 21.29 5.64 7.43
CA LYS A 104 21.00 6.61 6.35
C LYS A 104 19.58 6.48 5.79
N THR A 105 19.00 5.28 5.82
CA THR A 105 17.66 5.01 5.27
C THR A 105 16.57 5.85 5.94
N PRO A 106 16.47 5.91 7.28
CA PRO A 106 15.44 6.70 7.95
C PRO A 106 15.53 8.20 7.63
N ASP A 107 16.73 8.78 7.59
CA ASP A 107 16.92 10.22 7.33
C ASP A 107 16.45 10.62 5.92
N VAL A 108 16.66 9.73 4.96
CA VAL A 108 16.35 9.96 3.54
C VAL A 108 14.88 9.64 3.24
N ILE A 109 14.31 8.60 3.86
CA ILE A 109 13.01 8.04 3.47
C ILE A 109 11.87 8.43 4.41
N SER A 110 12.12 8.70 5.71
CA SER A 110 11.05 8.96 6.70
C SER A 110 10.13 10.12 6.34
N LYS A 111 10.65 11.16 5.68
CA LYS A 111 9.84 12.30 5.22
C LYS A 111 8.97 11.90 4.03
N ALA A 112 9.50 11.10 3.12
CA ALA A 112 8.76 10.62 1.97
C ALA A 112 7.68 9.61 2.38
N SER A 113 7.97 8.71 3.32
CA SER A 113 7.00 7.73 3.82
C SER A 113 5.82 8.40 4.51
N LYS A 114 6.06 9.36 5.41
CA LYS A 114 4.99 10.10 6.10
C LYS A 114 4.06 10.83 5.12
N ILE A 115 4.61 11.50 4.12
CA ILE A 115 3.80 12.24 3.14
C ILE A 115 3.06 11.27 2.20
N LEU A 116 3.62 10.09 1.92
CA LEU A 116 2.91 9.04 1.18
C LEU A 116 1.74 8.46 1.99
N GLU A 117 1.91 8.23 3.30
CA GLU A 117 0.85 7.81 4.22
C GLU A 117 -0.26 8.86 4.29
N GLU A 118 0.09 10.14 4.50
CA GLU A 118 -0.86 11.25 4.50
C GLU A 118 -1.64 11.35 3.18
N ASN A 119 -0.97 11.11 2.05
CA ASN A 119 -1.62 11.09 0.74
C ASN A 119 -2.61 9.91 0.62
N ALA A 120 -2.23 8.73 1.07
CA ALA A 120 -3.09 7.54 1.06
C ALA A 120 -4.33 7.73 1.95
N GLU A 121 -4.16 8.29 3.15
CA GLU A 121 -5.25 8.65 4.04
C GLU A 121 -6.17 9.71 3.43
N THR A 122 -5.61 10.71 2.76
CA THR A 122 -6.36 11.76 2.07
C THR A 122 -7.18 11.18 0.91
N ILE A 123 -6.62 10.25 0.13
CA ILE A 123 -7.33 9.57 -0.96
C ILE A 123 -8.48 8.71 -0.40
N ARG A 124 -8.21 7.90 0.63
CA ARG A 124 -9.25 7.08 1.27
C ARG A 124 -10.37 7.95 1.84
N SER A 125 -10.01 9.06 2.47
CA SER A 125 -10.99 10.03 2.98
C SER A 125 -11.79 10.67 1.84
N LEU A 126 -11.15 11.01 0.72
CA LEU A 126 -11.85 11.52 -0.45
C LEU A 126 -12.86 10.51 -0.98
N GLU A 127 -12.48 9.24 -1.11
CA GLU A 127 -13.35 8.17 -1.59
C GLU A 127 -14.57 7.98 -0.67
N THR A 128 -14.36 7.95 0.65
CA THR A 128 -15.47 7.83 1.61
C THR A 128 -16.39 9.04 1.57
N TYR A 129 -15.85 10.26 1.51
CA TYR A 129 -16.67 11.47 1.39
C TYR A 129 -17.37 11.57 0.02
N THR A 130 -16.77 11.10 -1.07
CA THR A 130 -17.44 11.07 -2.38
C THR A 130 -18.57 10.07 -2.41
N ALA A 131 -18.38 8.87 -1.85
CA ALA A 131 -19.46 7.89 -1.71
C ALA A 131 -20.60 8.45 -0.85
N LEU A 132 -20.26 9.06 0.29
CA LEU A 132 -21.22 9.73 1.16
C LEU A 132 -21.97 10.85 0.41
N LYS A 133 -21.27 11.70 -0.35
CA LYS A 133 -21.90 12.74 -1.17
C LYS A 133 -22.87 12.15 -2.19
N GLU A 134 -22.49 11.10 -2.90
CA GLU A 134 -23.36 10.44 -3.88
C GLU A 134 -24.63 9.89 -3.22
N THR A 135 -24.49 9.23 -2.06
CA THR A 135 -25.66 8.74 -1.32
C THR A 135 -26.53 9.88 -0.79
N LEU A 136 -25.94 10.97 -0.30
CA LEU A 136 -26.68 12.15 0.16
C LEU A 136 -27.33 12.92 -0.99
N GLN A 137 -26.73 12.95 -2.18
CA GLN A 137 -27.28 13.63 -3.35
C GLN A 137 -28.68 13.09 -3.67
N ILE A 138 -28.83 11.77 -3.59
CA ILE A 138 -30.09 11.06 -3.85
C ILE A 138 -31.21 11.58 -2.94
N ILE A 139 -30.90 11.85 -1.67
CA ILE A 139 -31.88 12.24 -0.64
C ILE A 139 -31.82 13.74 -0.25
N SER A 140 -30.98 14.53 -0.91
CA SER A 140 -30.67 15.93 -0.54
C SER A 140 -31.87 16.87 -0.56
N LYS A 141 -32.88 16.57 -1.40
CA LYS A 141 -34.14 17.33 -1.47
C LYS A 141 -35.12 16.98 -0.34
N LEU A 142 -34.85 15.94 0.43
CA LEU A 142 -35.65 15.61 1.61
C LEU A 142 -35.24 16.54 2.75
N SER A 143 -36.14 17.47 3.08
CA SER A 143 -36.03 18.33 4.27
C SER A 143 -36.48 17.58 5.53
N ILE A 144 -36.00 16.35 5.71
CA ILE A 144 -36.40 15.45 6.80
C ILE A 144 -35.22 15.33 7.75
N ASP A 145 -35.46 15.57 9.04
CA ASP A 145 -34.47 15.37 10.08
C ASP A 145 -34.41 13.88 10.47
N LEU A 146 -33.27 13.24 10.22
CA LEU A 146 -33.04 11.83 10.51
C LEU A 146 -32.56 11.59 11.95
N SER A 147 -32.42 12.64 12.78
CA SER A 147 -31.86 12.54 14.14
C SER A 147 -32.59 11.52 15.02
N ASN A 148 -33.90 11.43 14.85
CA ASN A 148 -34.76 10.54 15.64
C ASN A 148 -35.06 9.21 14.93
N PHE A 149 -34.39 8.90 13.83
CA PHE A 149 -34.63 7.65 13.11
C PHE A 149 -33.94 6.49 13.85
N GLY A 150 -34.60 5.35 13.89
CA GLY A 150 -34.17 4.16 14.60
C GLY A 150 -35.27 3.56 15.47
N LEU A 151 -34.85 2.71 16.41
CA LEU A 151 -35.73 2.06 17.36
C LEU A 151 -35.96 2.98 18.57
N MET A 152 -37.18 3.46 18.71
CA MET A 152 -37.64 4.21 19.88
C MET A 152 -38.34 3.28 20.87
N ARG A 153 -38.79 3.83 22.00
CA ARG A 153 -39.47 3.07 23.07
C ARG A 153 -40.74 2.34 22.60
N TYR A 154 -41.47 2.92 21.64
CA TYR A 154 -42.75 2.38 21.17
C TYR A 154 -42.79 2.16 19.66
N PHE A 155 -42.07 2.99 18.90
CA PHE A 155 -42.08 2.97 17.44
C PHE A 155 -40.68 2.70 16.88
N TYR A 156 -40.65 2.23 15.65
CA TYR A 156 -39.47 2.13 14.82
C TYR A 156 -39.70 2.93 13.55
N THR A 157 -38.81 3.89 13.28
CA THR A 157 -38.89 4.76 12.10
C THR A 157 -37.56 4.71 11.38
N ASN A 158 -37.54 4.31 10.11
CA ASN A 158 -36.31 4.35 9.32
C ASN A 158 -36.55 4.73 7.86
N LEU A 159 -35.53 5.36 7.26
CA LEU A 159 -35.48 5.71 5.85
C LEU A 159 -34.78 4.59 5.08
N PHE A 160 -35.31 4.21 3.94
CA PHE A 160 -34.69 3.26 3.04
C PHE A 160 -34.70 3.80 1.61
N VAL A 161 -33.64 3.50 0.85
CA VAL A 161 -33.54 3.83 -0.57
C VAL A 161 -33.73 2.54 -1.35
N ILE A 162 -34.87 2.41 -2.04
CA ILE A 162 -35.29 1.20 -2.77
C ILE A 162 -35.30 1.46 -4.27
N ASN A 163 -35.38 0.41 -5.07
CA ASN A 163 -35.78 0.58 -6.47
C ASN A 163 -37.27 0.90 -6.56
N SER A 164 -37.65 1.78 -7.47
CA SER A 164 -39.04 2.19 -7.67
C SER A 164 -39.96 1.01 -8.06
N SER A 165 -39.41 -0.04 -8.68
CA SER A 165 -40.12 -1.29 -9.02
C SER A 165 -40.56 -2.09 -7.79
N ASP A 166 -39.76 -2.06 -6.73
CA ASP A 166 -39.90 -2.97 -5.59
C ASP A 166 -40.93 -2.47 -4.58
N TYR A 167 -41.36 -1.20 -4.72
CA TYR A 167 -42.37 -0.57 -3.86
C TYR A 167 -43.67 -1.39 -3.77
N GLY A 168 -44.13 -1.95 -4.90
CA GLY A 168 -45.37 -2.73 -4.93
C GLY A 168 -45.28 -4.05 -4.15
N GLU A 169 -44.09 -4.64 -4.04
CA GLU A 169 -43.85 -5.84 -3.22
C GLU A 169 -43.71 -5.49 -1.74
N ILE A 170 -43.02 -4.39 -1.44
CA ILE A 170 -42.85 -3.89 -0.07
C ILE A 170 -44.20 -3.52 0.54
N ALA A 171 -45.03 -2.76 -0.19
CA ALA A 171 -46.35 -2.33 0.28
C ALA A 171 -47.28 -3.51 0.57
N ARG A 172 -47.20 -4.59 -0.22
CA ARG A 172 -47.97 -5.83 0.03
C ARG A 172 -47.42 -6.62 1.21
N SER A 173 -46.09 -6.69 1.37
CA SER A 173 -45.44 -7.46 2.43
C SER A 173 -45.57 -6.82 3.82
N LEU A 174 -45.72 -5.49 3.84
CA LEU A 174 -45.89 -4.67 5.04
C LEU A 174 -47.34 -4.17 5.18
N GLU A 175 -48.31 -5.02 4.84
CA GLU A 175 -49.72 -4.70 5.00
C GLU A 175 -50.04 -4.33 6.47
N GLY A 176 -50.70 -3.18 6.66
CA GLY A 176 -51.00 -2.60 7.97
C GLY A 176 -49.93 -1.67 8.55
N ILE A 177 -48.76 -1.54 7.92
CA ILE A 177 -47.68 -0.63 8.35
C ILE A 177 -47.68 0.63 7.46
N PRO A 178 -47.70 1.85 8.01
CA PRO A 178 -47.64 3.07 7.21
C PRO A 178 -46.27 3.24 6.53
N ILE A 179 -46.30 3.44 5.21
CA ILE A 179 -45.14 3.69 4.35
C ILE A 179 -45.34 5.01 3.61
N TYR A 180 -44.42 5.95 3.78
CA TYR A 180 -44.38 7.20 3.04
C TYR A 180 -43.36 7.09 1.91
N LYS A 181 -43.82 7.17 0.67
CA LYS A 181 -42.97 7.13 -0.52
C LYS A 181 -42.62 8.55 -0.98
N TYR A 182 -41.35 8.77 -1.29
CA TYR A 182 -40.82 9.96 -1.93
C TYR A 182 -40.10 9.56 -3.21
N ASP A 183 -40.51 10.14 -4.33
CA ASP A 183 -39.80 9.96 -5.59
C ASP A 183 -38.49 10.77 -5.55
N LEU A 184 -37.38 10.13 -5.95
CA LEU A 184 -36.05 10.73 -5.97
C LEU A 184 -35.72 11.23 -7.39
N GLU A 185 -34.59 11.93 -7.57
CA GLU A 185 -34.18 12.41 -8.90
C GLU A 185 -33.86 11.27 -9.88
N SER A 186 -33.41 10.12 -9.37
CA SER A 186 -33.22 8.92 -10.19
C SER A 186 -34.57 8.26 -10.38
N LYS A 187 -35.04 8.14 -11.64
CA LYS A 187 -36.31 7.48 -11.98
C LYS A 187 -36.40 6.05 -11.42
N ASP A 188 -35.26 5.39 -11.29
CA ASP A 188 -35.17 4.00 -10.88
C ASP A 188 -35.15 3.82 -9.37
N LYS A 189 -34.96 4.90 -8.58
CA LYS A 189 -34.88 4.83 -7.11
C LYS A 189 -35.96 5.67 -6.44
N SER A 190 -36.49 5.15 -5.34
CA SER A 190 -37.45 5.84 -4.47
C SER A 190 -36.96 5.79 -3.03
N ALA A 191 -37.21 6.84 -2.25
CA ALA A 191 -37.00 6.82 -0.81
C ALA A 191 -38.31 6.46 -0.13
N ILE A 192 -38.26 5.53 0.83
CA ILE A 192 -39.41 5.19 1.64
C ILE A 192 -39.11 5.39 3.12
N ILE A 193 -40.05 5.99 3.84
CA ILE A 193 -40.03 6.08 5.30
C ILE A 193 -41.06 5.08 5.80
N ILE A 194 -40.60 4.15 6.63
CA ILE A 194 -41.46 3.14 7.26
C ILE A 194 -41.55 3.50 8.74
N ILE A 195 -42.78 3.57 9.26
CA ILE A 195 -43.07 3.78 10.68
C ILE A 195 -43.87 2.57 11.16
N CYS A 196 -43.35 1.80 12.11
CA CYS A 196 -44.06 0.66 12.68
C CYS A 196 -43.91 0.62 14.22
N ASP A 197 -44.63 -0.28 14.88
CA ASP A 197 -44.39 -0.56 16.28
C ASP A 197 -43.01 -1.20 16.48
N ALA A 198 -42.41 -0.99 17.66
CA ALA A 198 -41.08 -1.52 17.98
C ALA A 198 -41.01 -3.05 17.84
N THR A 199 -42.13 -3.76 18.08
CA THR A 199 -42.25 -5.22 17.92
C THR A 199 -42.18 -5.67 16.47
N ASP A 200 -42.57 -4.82 15.52
CA ASP A 200 -42.58 -5.14 14.08
C ASP A 200 -41.29 -4.74 13.35
N SER A 201 -40.34 -4.11 14.06
CA SER A 201 -39.06 -3.67 13.51
C SER A 201 -38.25 -4.81 12.85
N ASP A 202 -38.25 -6.00 13.47
CA ASP A 202 -37.58 -7.19 12.94
C ASP A 202 -38.21 -7.67 11.62
N LYS A 203 -39.53 -7.56 11.50
CA LYS A 203 -40.25 -7.92 10.27
C LYS A 203 -39.86 -6.98 9.13
N VAL A 204 -39.82 -5.67 9.40
CA VAL A 204 -39.40 -4.65 8.43
C VAL A 204 -37.95 -4.90 8.00
N LEU A 205 -37.03 -5.09 8.94
CA LEU A 205 -35.61 -5.31 8.61
C LEU A 205 -35.38 -6.59 7.79
N LYS A 206 -36.11 -7.68 8.05
CA LYS A 206 -36.01 -8.91 7.26
C LYS A 206 -36.44 -8.71 5.82
N ILE A 207 -37.56 -8.03 5.60
CA ILE A 207 -38.09 -7.75 4.25
C ILE A 207 -37.12 -6.84 3.49
N MET A 208 -36.62 -5.78 4.13
CA MET A 208 -35.69 -4.85 3.48
C MET A 208 -34.34 -5.51 3.14
N ARG A 209 -33.83 -6.38 4.01
CA ARG A 209 -32.62 -7.18 3.72
C ARG A 209 -32.83 -8.18 2.58
N ALA A 210 -34.02 -8.78 2.45
CA ALA A 210 -34.35 -9.66 1.33
C ALA A 210 -34.30 -8.92 -0.02
N LEU A 211 -34.58 -7.62 -0.01
CA LEU A 211 -34.47 -6.71 -1.15
C LEU A 211 -33.11 -6.01 -1.25
N ASN A 212 -32.08 -6.54 -0.57
CA ASN A 212 -30.72 -5.99 -0.54
C ASN A 212 -30.66 -4.50 -0.15
N THR A 213 -31.64 -4.03 0.62
CA THR A 213 -31.74 -2.62 1.03
C THR A 213 -31.51 -2.49 2.53
N ASN A 214 -30.58 -1.62 2.90
CA ASN A 214 -30.28 -1.31 4.30
C ASN A 214 -30.88 0.04 4.71
N PRO A 215 -31.14 0.24 6.02
CA PRO A 215 -31.55 1.55 6.53
C PRO A 215 -30.49 2.59 6.17
N PHE A 216 -30.96 3.72 5.63
CA PHE A 216 -30.11 4.85 5.36
C PHE A 216 -29.78 5.55 6.68
N THR A 217 -28.49 5.66 6.99
CA THR A 217 -28.00 6.36 8.17
C THR A 217 -26.90 7.33 7.78
N ILE A 218 -26.96 8.54 8.33
CA ILE A 218 -25.90 9.52 8.17
C ILE A 218 -24.85 9.25 9.27
N PRO A 219 -23.55 9.10 8.92
CA PRO A 219 -22.51 8.82 9.91
C PRO A 219 -22.47 9.84 11.05
N GLN A 220 -22.09 9.37 12.24
CA GLN A 220 -21.92 10.21 13.43
C GLN A 220 -20.89 11.32 13.16
N GLY A 221 -21.23 12.58 13.47
CA GLY A 221 -20.41 13.75 13.18
C GLY A 221 -20.80 14.55 11.92
N PHE A 222 -21.83 14.12 11.21
CA PHE A 222 -22.51 14.93 10.18
C PHE A 222 -23.88 15.44 10.68
N PRO A 223 -24.37 16.58 10.15
CA PRO A 223 -25.75 17.00 10.33
C PRO A 223 -26.68 15.86 9.92
N GLN A 224 -27.71 15.57 10.71
CA GLN A 224 -28.68 14.51 10.39
C GLN A 224 -29.74 14.97 9.36
N ILE A 225 -29.64 16.23 8.92
CA ILE A 225 -30.42 16.78 7.83
C ILE A 225 -29.65 16.54 6.52
N PRO A 226 -30.20 15.79 5.55
CA PRO A 226 -29.51 15.41 4.31
C PRO A 226 -28.94 16.59 3.51
N ASN A 227 -29.65 17.72 3.46
CA ASN A 227 -29.23 18.91 2.72
C ASN A 227 -27.99 19.59 3.35
N GLU A 228 -27.98 19.71 4.68
CA GLU A 228 -26.84 20.27 5.42
C GLU A 228 -25.64 19.32 5.39
N ALA A 229 -25.90 18.02 5.52
CA ALA A 229 -24.88 16.98 5.38
C ALA A 229 -24.24 17.00 3.99
N PHE A 230 -25.05 17.19 2.94
CA PHE A 230 -24.57 17.27 1.56
C PHE A 230 -23.66 18.49 1.38
N SER A 231 -24.09 19.65 1.86
CA SER A 231 -23.31 20.89 1.80
C SER A 231 -21.97 20.76 2.54
N LEU A 232 -21.97 20.14 3.73
CA LEU A 232 -20.77 19.90 4.53
C LEU A 232 -19.86 18.83 3.90
N ALA A 233 -20.41 17.81 3.25
CA ALA A 233 -19.64 16.85 2.47
C ALA A 233 -18.96 17.53 1.28
N GLU A 234 -19.64 18.43 0.57
CA GLU A 234 -19.04 19.18 -0.53
C GLU A 234 -17.89 20.07 -0.10
N THR A 235 -18.02 20.79 1.02
CA THR A 235 -16.94 21.64 1.55
C THR A 235 -15.74 20.80 1.96
N LYS A 236 -15.94 19.71 2.70
CA LYS A 236 -14.87 18.77 3.06
C LYS A 236 -14.20 18.15 1.84
N ILE A 237 -14.95 17.79 0.80
CA ILE A 237 -14.36 17.28 -0.46
C ILE A 237 -13.49 18.36 -1.13
N LYS A 238 -13.95 19.63 -1.17
CA LYS A 238 -13.16 20.73 -1.74
C LYS A 238 -11.87 20.97 -0.96
N GLU A 239 -11.93 20.94 0.38
CA GLU A 239 -10.75 21.05 1.26
C GLU A 239 -9.78 19.87 1.09
N LEU A 240 -10.28 18.64 1.02
CA LEU A 240 -9.43 17.48 0.82
C LEU A 240 -8.81 17.47 -0.58
N LYS A 241 -9.52 17.93 -1.61
CA LYS A 241 -8.95 18.11 -2.96
C LYS A 241 -7.86 19.18 -2.99
N SER A 242 -7.98 20.27 -2.21
CA SER A 242 -6.93 21.28 -2.13
C SER A 242 -5.70 20.76 -1.38
N LYS A 243 -5.90 20.02 -0.28
CA LYS A 243 -4.86 19.30 0.46
C LYS A 243 -4.16 18.25 -0.42
N GLN A 244 -4.90 17.45 -1.18
CA GLN A 244 -4.32 16.48 -2.11
C GLN A 244 -3.42 17.18 -3.15
N LYS A 245 -3.84 18.35 -3.66
CA LYS A 245 -3.03 19.13 -4.59
C LYS A 245 -1.75 19.67 -3.93
N SER A 246 -1.78 20.14 -2.68
CA SER A 246 -0.57 20.57 -1.98
C SER A 246 0.38 19.40 -1.71
N ILE A 247 -0.15 18.28 -1.19
CA ILE A 247 0.60 17.05 -0.93
C ILE A 247 1.26 16.53 -2.23
N SER A 248 0.53 16.51 -3.34
CA SER A 248 1.10 16.08 -4.64
C SER A 248 2.26 16.97 -5.11
N LYS A 249 2.19 18.28 -4.85
CA LYS A 249 3.28 19.23 -5.18
C LYS A 249 4.49 19.02 -4.27
N GLU A 250 4.26 18.74 -3.00
CA GLU A 250 5.31 18.44 -2.03
C GLU A 250 6.00 17.13 -2.35
N LEU A 251 5.23 16.07 -2.65
CA LEU A 251 5.74 14.80 -3.15
C LEU A 251 6.63 15.03 -4.38
N ALA A 252 6.16 15.76 -5.40
CA ALA A 252 6.97 16.02 -6.59
C ALA A 252 8.29 16.76 -6.30
N LYS A 253 8.30 17.70 -5.33
CA LYS A 253 9.53 18.39 -4.90
C LYS A 253 10.48 17.45 -4.17
N ILE A 254 9.95 16.62 -3.28
CA ILE A 254 10.72 15.66 -2.49
C ILE A 254 11.29 14.57 -3.39
N THR A 255 10.48 14.01 -4.28
CA THR A 255 10.94 13.04 -5.30
C THR A 255 12.13 13.61 -6.06
N LYS A 256 12.08 14.86 -6.54
CA LYS A 256 13.21 15.47 -7.27
C LYS A 256 14.46 15.62 -6.42
N LYS A 257 14.34 15.96 -5.14
CA LYS A 257 15.47 16.15 -4.23
C LYS A 257 16.14 14.83 -3.84
N ILE A 258 15.33 13.80 -3.58
CA ILE A 258 15.79 12.57 -2.94
C ILE A 258 16.02 11.45 -3.99
N ARG A 259 15.61 11.62 -5.26
CA ARG A 259 15.74 10.60 -6.32
C ARG A 259 17.14 9.98 -6.42
N GLY A 260 18.19 10.80 -6.39
CA GLY A 260 19.57 10.30 -6.49
C GLY A 260 19.97 9.46 -5.29
N ASP A 261 19.68 9.95 -4.08
CA ASP A 261 20.06 9.29 -2.83
C ASP A 261 19.25 8.01 -2.59
N VAL A 262 17.94 8.02 -2.87
CA VAL A 262 17.07 6.84 -2.74
C VAL A 262 17.45 5.74 -3.73
N LEU A 263 17.78 6.09 -4.99
CA LEU A 263 18.23 5.10 -5.96
C LEU A 263 19.58 4.49 -5.56
N ALA A 264 20.52 5.32 -5.07
CA ALA A 264 21.81 4.83 -4.59
C ALA A 264 21.63 3.89 -3.38
N ILE A 265 20.80 4.25 -2.40
CA ILE A 265 20.51 3.43 -1.22
C ILE A 265 19.81 2.12 -1.65
N HIS A 266 18.86 2.17 -2.58
CA HIS A 266 18.19 0.98 -3.11
C HIS A 266 19.14 0.03 -3.83
N GLU A 267 20.04 0.54 -4.69
CA GLU A 267 21.05 -0.28 -5.36
C GLU A 267 22.00 -0.92 -4.34
N THR A 268 22.48 -0.15 -3.35
CA THR A 268 23.34 -0.71 -2.30
C THR A 268 22.63 -1.77 -1.45
N ALA A 269 21.35 -1.57 -1.12
CA ALA A 269 20.57 -2.56 -0.38
C ALA A 269 20.29 -3.82 -1.20
N PHE A 270 20.03 -3.67 -2.51
CA PHE A 270 19.86 -4.79 -3.44
C PHE A 270 21.14 -5.62 -3.56
N VAL A 271 22.30 -4.96 -3.77
CA VAL A 271 23.60 -5.65 -3.85
C VAL A 271 23.94 -6.33 -2.54
N ALA A 272 23.74 -5.68 -1.39
CA ALA A 272 23.99 -6.30 -0.08
C ALA A 272 23.10 -7.53 0.15
N LYS A 273 21.83 -7.46 -0.25
CA LYS A 273 20.89 -8.58 -0.18
C LYS A 273 21.34 -9.74 -1.08
N ASP A 274 21.68 -9.47 -2.34
CA ASP A 274 22.13 -10.49 -3.30
C ASP A 274 23.40 -11.20 -2.81
N VAL A 275 24.38 -10.42 -2.32
CA VAL A 275 25.58 -10.97 -1.69
C VAL A 275 25.23 -11.83 -0.48
N LEU A 276 24.35 -11.40 0.42
CA LEU A 276 23.94 -12.20 1.58
C LEU A 276 23.16 -13.46 1.21
N GLU A 277 22.31 -13.41 0.18
CA GLU A 277 21.59 -14.59 -0.34
C GLU A 277 22.58 -15.62 -0.91
N THR A 278 23.62 -15.18 -1.62
CA THR A 278 24.68 -16.08 -2.09
C THR A 278 25.53 -16.64 -0.95
N LEU A 279 25.69 -15.90 0.14
CA LEU A 279 26.43 -16.29 1.35
C LEU A 279 25.65 -17.25 2.26
N ARG A 280 24.31 -17.27 2.16
CA ARG A 280 23.42 -18.03 3.04
C ARG A 280 23.62 -19.55 2.97
N LYS A 281 23.93 -20.06 1.77
CA LYS A 281 24.17 -21.49 1.48
C LYS A 281 25.51 -21.67 0.76
N PRO A 282 26.65 -21.60 1.46
CA PRO A 282 27.90 -22.06 0.89
C PRO A 282 27.85 -23.60 0.79
N GLY A 283 28.38 -24.16 -0.30
CA GLY A 283 28.63 -25.60 -0.41
C GLY A 283 29.54 -26.09 0.72
N GLY A 284 29.69 -27.41 0.93
CA GLY A 284 30.61 -27.97 1.92
C GLY A 284 29.97 -28.54 3.19
N THR A 285 30.76 -28.62 4.26
CA THR A 285 30.47 -29.36 5.51
C THR A 285 30.23 -28.42 6.70
N LYS A 286 29.99 -28.97 7.90
CA LYS A 286 29.78 -28.18 9.14
C LYS A 286 30.93 -27.20 9.46
N ARG A 287 32.17 -27.48 9.02
CA ARG A 287 33.37 -26.68 9.34
C ARG A 287 34.02 -26.00 8.13
N PHE A 288 33.76 -26.48 6.92
CA PHE A 288 34.38 -25.98 5.69
C PHE A 288 33.33 -25.53 4.69
N ALA A 289 33.52 -24.33 4.16
CA ALA A 289 32.77 -23.80 3.03
C ALA A 289 33.47 -24.17 1.71
N VAL A 290 32.68 -24.57 0.72
CA VAL A 290 33.10 -24.84 -0.65
C VAL A 290 32.37 -23.86 -1.55
N ILE A 291 33.12 -23.03 -2.24
CA ILE A 291 32.62 -22.06 -3.21
C ILE A 291 33.06 -22.53 -4.59
N GLN A 292 32.11 -22.85 -5.45
CA GLN A 292 32.38 -23.25 -6.84
C GLN A 292 31.85 -22.20 -7.79
N GLY A 293 32.54 -21.95 -8.90
CA GLY A 293 32.08 -21.02 -9.91
C GLY A 293 32.89 -21.09 -11.20
N TYR A 294 32.42 -20.38 -12.21
CA TYR A 294 33.08 -20.23 -13.50
C TYR A 294 33.75 -18.86 -13.61
N ILE A 295 34.94 -18.83 -14.21
CA ILE A 295 35.66 -17.61 -14.56
C ILE A 295 36.06 -17.71 -16.04
N PRO A 296 35.96 -16.64 -16.84
CA PRO A 296 36.54 -16.59 -18.18
C PRO A 296 38.04 -16.87 -18.15
N LYS A 297 38.51 -17.69 -19.08
CA LYS A 297 39.92 -18.05 -19.23
C LYS A 297 40.78 -16.89 -19.70
#